data_AF-A0A498LU15-F1
#
_entry.id   AF-A0A498LU15-F1
#
_cell.length_a   1.000
_cell.length_b   1.000
_cell.length_c   1.000
_cell.angle_alpha   90.00
_cell.angle_beta   90.00
_cell.angle_gamma   90.00
#
_symmetry.space_group_name_H-M   'P 1'
#
loop_
_entity.id
_entity.type
_entity.pdbx_description
1 polymer ?
#
loop_
_entity_poly.entity_id
_entity_poly.type
_entity_poly.pdbx_seq_one_letter_code
_entity_poly.pdbx_strand_id
1 'polypeptide(L)'
;MLTLMVMRWNQQKFNNLATALTRRYQKTTKALQSQLQNLESMKVELAVTESQLEDWVNDVKDWADAITTTTNDVDALANRIEVLVASVKRRSQRLYKDTDGSKGRARIRRKIREEKGILTSLVETYNRMVPNTETLCLETILSGETAWPWQLPHSDSVDLRTKRKAFDIIMSVRRLQEEQKILVAEMDHHWKYLSTRAETLRELSCLFASETLQSSLCGLSEEGLKGLQSIIHKKQRKIRDMRVQARDCYLQVLSGAENTNFLNKPSADDYDSDFEISDDEL
;
A
#
# COMPACT_ATOMS: atom_id res chain seq x y z
N MET A 1 14.51 -9.42 -25.46
CA MET A 1 13.48 -8.89 -26.38
C MET A 1 12.15 -8.85 -25.64
N LEU A 2 11.48 -7.70 -25.54
CA LEU A 2 10.16 -7.61 -24.92
C LEU A 2 9.09 -7.98 -25.96
N THR A 3 8.05 -8.73 -25.55
CA THR A 3 6.93 -9.02 -26.45
C THR A 3 6.06 -7.79 -26.66
N LEU A 4 5.32 -7.73 -27.76
CA LEU A 4 4.38 -6.63 -28.05
C LEU A 4 3.37 -6.41 -26.92
N MET A 5 2.92 -7.50 -26.28
CA MET A 5 2.01 -7.42 -25.13
C MET A 5 2.67 -6.74 -23.94
N VAL A 6 3.92 -7.10 -23.61
CA VAL A 6 4.66 -6.50 -22.51
C VAL A 6 4.96 -5.03 -22.78
N MET A 7 5.30 -4.68 -24.03
CA MET A 7 5.50 -3.29 -24.42
C MET A 7 4.23 -2.45 -24.25
N ARG A 8 3.07 -2.95 -24.71
CA ARG A 8 1.77 -2.27 -24.53
C ARG A 8 1.41 -2.14 -23.06
N TRP A 9 1.61 -3.18 -22.27
CA TRP A 9 1.36 -3.16 -20.83
C TRP A 9 2.22 -2.13 -20.10
N ASN A 10 3.52 -2.09 -20.39
CA ASN A 10 4.43 -1.10 -19.81
C ASN A 10 4.03 0.33 -20.22
N GLN A 11 3.63 0.53 -21.48
CA GLN A 11 3.14 1.80 -21.95
C GLN A 11 1.87 2.24 -21.20
N GLN A 12 0.93 1.31 -20.99
CA GLN A 12 -0.30 1.58 -20.26
C GLN A 12 -0.04 1.90 -18.78
N LYS A 13 0.86 1.14 -18.14
CA LYS A 13 1.31 1.43 -16.76
C LYS A 13 1.89 2.82 -16.66
N PHE A 14 2.75 3.19 -17.60
CA PHE A 14 3.39 4.49 -17.63
C PHE A 14 2.36 5.62 -17.79
N ASN A 15 1.43 5.49 -18.75
CA ASN A 15 0.39 6.48 -19.00
C ASN A 15 -0.55 6.68 -17.80
N ASN A 16 -0.83 5.62 -17.05
CA ASN A 16 -1.78 5.66 -15.94
C ASN A 16 -1.14 5.92 -14.58
N LEU A 17 0.19 6.06 -14.51
CA LEU A 17 0.91 6.08 -13.25
C LEU A 17 0.47 7.26 -12.37
N ALA A 18 0.32 8.45 -12.94
CA ALA A 18 -0.15 9.63 -12.22
C ALA A 18 -1.52 9.38 -11.57
N THR A 19 -2.51 8.96 -12.36
CA THR A 19 -3.86 8.67 -11.86
C THR A 19 -3.87 7.53 -10.82
N ALA A 20 -3.06 6.50 -11.01
CA ALA A 20 -2.97 5.37 -10.08
C ALA A 20 -2.40 5.81 -8.72
N LEU A 21 -1.30 6.58 -8.72
CA LEU A 21 -0.69 7.12 -7.51
C LEU A 21 -1.66 8.05 -6.77
N THR A 22 -2.32 8.97 -7.48
CA THR A 22 -3.31 9.89 -6.92
C THR A 22 -4.48 9.16 -6.28
N ARG A 23 -5.05 8.14 -6.95
CA ARG A 23 -6.15 7.33 -6.39
C ARG A 23 -5.72 6.56 -5.15
N ARG A 24 -4.52 5.96 -5.17
CA ARG A 24 -3.97 5.22 -4.03
C ARG A 24 -3.75 6.15 -2.85
N TYR A 25 -3.20 7.35 -3.09
CA TYR A 25 -3.03 8.38 -2.08
C TYR A 25 -4.36 8.82 -1.45
N GLN A 26 -5.38 9.13 -2.25
CA GLN A 26 -6.71 9.47 -1.73
C GLN A 26 -7.31 8.36 -0.87
N LYS A 27 -7.18 7.10 -1.32
CA LYS A 27 -7.68 5.94 -0.57
C LYS A 27 -6.94 5.77 0.75
N THR A 28 -5.62 5.89 0.75
CA THR A 28 -4.78 5.81 1.94
C THR A 28 -5.12 6.95 2.91
N THR A 29 -5.27 8.18 2.44
CA THR A 29 -5.62 9.33 3.27
C THR A 29 -7.00 9.17 3.92
N LYS A 30 -8.02 8.72 3.16
CA LYS A 30 -9.35 8.42 3.71
C LYS A 30 -9.31 7.31 4.77
N ALA A 31 -8.56 6.23 4.49
CA ALA A 31 -8.39 5.15 5.44
C ALA A 31 -7.66 5.62 6.71
N LEU A 32 -6.63 6.45 6.56
CA LEU A 32 -5.87 7.02 7.67
C LEU A 32 -6.77 7.90 8.56
N GLN A 33 -7.57 8.78 7.96
CA GLN A 33 -8.53 9.61 8.70
C GLN A 33 -9.52 8.75 9.49
N SER A 34 -10.08 7.71 8.87
CA SER A 34 -10.98 6.78 9.56
C SER A 34 -10.29 6.06 10.72
N GLN A 35 -9.04 5.62 10.56
CA GLN A 35 -8.30 4.94 11.64
C GLN A 35 -7.90 5.89 12.76
N LEU A 36 -7.56 7.14 12.45
CA LEU A 36 -7.29 8.17 13.46
C LEU A 36 -8.56 8.50 14.26
N GLN A 37 -9.71 8.60 13.60
CA GLN A 37 -11.01 8.76 14.30
C GLN A 37 -11.29 7.57 15.21
N ASN A 38 -11.09 6.34 14.74
CA ASN A 38 -11.27 5.14 15.57
C ASN A 38 -10.33 5.12 16.79
N LEU A 39 -9.08 5.55 16.60
CA LEU A 39 -8.10 5.67 17.69
C LEU A 39 -8.55 6.69 18.72
N GLU A 40 -9.04 7.85 18.26
CA GLU A 40 -9.53 8.91 19.15
C GLU A 40 -10.78 8.48 19.91
N SER A 41 -11.75 7.85 19.25
CA SER A 41 -12.93 7.27 19.90
C SER A 41 -12.52 6.27 20.99
N MET A 42 -11.54 5.40 20.71
CA MET A 42 -11.02 4.45 21.70
C MET A 42 -10.37 5.13 22.90
N LYS A 43 -9.57 6.19 22.69
CA LYS A 43 -8.95 6.96 23.78
C LYS A 43 -10.00 7.55 24.71
N VAL A 44 -11.05 8.13 24.13
CA VAL A 44 -12.16 8.72 24.87
C VAL A 44 -12.95 7.65 25.62
N GLU A 45 -13.29 6.53 24.95
CA GLU A 45 -14.03 5.41 25.56
C GLU A 45 -13.31 4.79 26.75
N LEU A 46 -11.98 4.67 26.66
CA LEU A 46 -11.16 4.02 27.69
C LEU A 46 -10.54 5.01 28.68
N ALA A 47 -10.68 6.32 28.45
CA ALA A 47 -10.04 7.39 29.21
C ALA A 47 -8.51 7.22 29.34
N VAL A 48 -7.84 6.94 28.21
CA VAL A 48 -6.41 6.57 28.16
C VAL A 48 -5.58 7.66 27.45
N THR A 49 -4.38 7.92 27.97
CA THR A 49 -3.44 8.87 27.37
C THR A 49 -2.61 8.25 26.23
N GLU A 50 -1.99 9.09 25.40
CA GLU A 50 -1.07 8.61 24.35
C GLU A 50 0.10 7.79 24.92
N SER A 51 0.64 8.18 26.08
CA SER A 51 1.75 7.45 26.71
C SER A 51 1.33 6.05 27.14
N GLN A 52 0.13 5.91 27.71
CA GLN A 52 -0.42 4.62 28.11
C GLN A 52 -0.69 3.72 26.90
N LEU A 53 -1.11 4.27 25.76
CA LEU A 53 -1.24 3.51 24.52
C LEU A 53 0.10 2.99 24.01
N GLU A 54 1.18 3.78 24.12
CA GLU A 54 2.52 3.31 23.74
C GLU A 54 3.01 2.21 24.69
N ASP A 55 2.73 2.34 25.99
CA ASP A 55 3.03 1.28 26.97
C ASP A 55 2.29 -0.01 26.61
N TRP A 56 1.02 0.07 26.21
CA TRP A 56 0.27 -1.11 25.74
C TRP A 56 0.86 -1.71 24.47
N VAL A 57 1.41 -0.88 23.58
CA VAL A 57 2.10 -1.38 22.38
C VAL A 57 3.34 -2.17 22.77
N ASN A 58 4.10 -1.70 23.76
CA ASN A 58 5.28 -2.41 24.26
C ASN A 58 4.87 -3.68 25.00
N ASP A 59 3.85 -3.64 25.86
CA ASP A 59 3.31 -4.83 26.54
C ASP A 59 2.93 -5.94 25.55
N VAL A 60 2.29 -5.59 24.43
CA VAL A 60 1.89 -6.57 23.40
C VAL A 60 3.11 -7.12 22.66
N LYS A 61 4.16 -6.31 22.43
CA LYS A 61 5.42 -6.78 21.84
C LYS A 61 6.18 -7.70 22.78
N ASP A 62 6.36 -7.30 24.02
CA ASP A 62 7.05 -8.08 25.05
C ASP A 62 6.32 -9.40 25.30
N TRP A 63 4.98 -9.37 25.31
CA TRP A 63 4.17 -10.58 25.36
C TRP A 63 4.41 -11.48 24.13
N ALA A 64 4.44 -10.91 22.92
CA ALA A 64 4.72 -11.68 21.71
C ALA A 64 6.14 -12.27 21.68
N ASP A 65 7.12 -11.55 22.22
CA ASP A 65 8.51 -12.01 22.32
C ASP A 65 8.64 -13.11 23.38
N ALA A 66 8.03 -12.95 24.55
CA ALA A 66 8.00 -13.98 25.60
C ALA A 66 7.38 -15.29 25.09
N ILE A 67 6.33 -15.23 24.26
CA ILE A 67 5.73 -16.41 23.63
C ILE A 67 6.71 -17.21 22.77
N THR A 68 7.67 -16.56 22.11
CA THR A 68 8.64 -17.26 21.26
C THR A 68 9.67 -18.06 22.06
N THR A 69 9.80 -17.77 23.35
CA THR A 69 10.81 -18.34 24.25
C THR A 69 10.24 -19.36 25.25
N THR A 70 8.92 -19.41 25.45
CA THR A 70 8.30 -20.25 26.49
C THR A 70 8.15 -21.73 26.06
N THR A 71 8.74 -22.62 26.86
CA THR A 71 8.74 -24.09 26.70
C THR A 71 7.65 -24.82 27.53
N ASN A 72 6.71 -24.10 28.15
CA ASN A 72 5.64 -24.71 28.94
C ASN A 72 4.54 -25.28 28.03
N ASP A 73 4.18 -26.55 28.24
CA ASP A 73 3.21 -27.28 27.40
C ASP A 73 1.82 -26.62 27.36
N VAL A 74 1.34 -26.06 28.47
CA VAL A 74 0.02 -25.42 28.56
C VAL A 74 -0.01 -24.07 27.83
N ASP A 75 1.03 -23.26 27.96
CA ASP A 75 1.15 -21.98 27.27
C ASP A 75 1.33 -22.18 25.76
N ALA A 76 2.15 -23.17 25.35
CA ALA A 76 2.30 -23.56 23.95
C ALA A 76 0.97 -24.04 23.34
N LEU A 77 0.16 -24.76 24.12
CA LEU A 77 -1.16 -25.22 23.72
C LEU A 77 -2.16 -24.05 23.56
N ALA A 78 -2.20 -23.13 24.54
CA ALA A 78 -2.98 -21.90 24.48
C ALA A 78 -2.64 -21.05 23.24
N ASN A 79 -1.35 -20.88 22.97
CA ASN A 79 -0.85 -20.17 21.79
C ASN A 79 -1.29 -20.84 20.48
N ARG A 80 -1.20 -22.17 20.42
CA ARG A 80 -1.62 -22.94 19.24
C ARG A 80 -3.12 -22.80 18.97
N ILE A 81 -3.93 -22.76 20.03
CA ILE A 81 -5.37 -22.52 19.97
C ILE A 81 -5.66 -21.12 19.42
N GLU A 82 -5.03 -20.07 19.97
CA GLU A 82 -5.20 -18.69 19.47
C GLU A 82 -4.89 -18.54 17.98
N VAL A 83 -3.75 -19.10 17.55
CA VAL A 83 -3.30 -19.03 16.14
C VAL A 83 -4.31 -19.73 15.21
N LEU A 84 -4.80 -20.90 15.59
CA LEU A 84 -5.79 -21.62 14.78
C LEU A 84 -7.13 -20.87 14.71
N VAL A 85 -7.57 -20.26 15.81
CA VAL A 85 -8.80 -19.45 15.82
C VAL A 85 -8.68 -18.25 14.89
N ALA A 86 -7.58 -17.51 14.98
CA ALA A 86 -7.31 -16.37 14.10
C ALA A 86 -7.26 -16.81 12.62
N SER A 87 -6.61 -17.94 12.34
CA SER A 87 -6.49 -18.55 11.02
C SER A 87 -7.85 -18.97 10.42
N VAL A 88 -8.70 -19.62 11.22
CA VAL A 88 -10.06 -20.02 10.85
C VAL A 88 -10.90 -18.77 10.56
N LYS A 89 -10.93 -17.78 11.46
CA LYS A 89 -11.68 -16.53 11.27
C LYS A 89 -11.26 -15.79 10.00
N ARG A 90 -9.96 -15.63 9.78
CA ARG A 90 -9.42 -14.97 8.58
C ARG A 90 -9.78 -15.72 7.29
N ARG A 91 -9.83 -17.06 7.29
CA ARG A 91 -10.26 -17.81 6.09
C ARG A 91 -11.77 -17.78 5.90
N SER A 92 -12.56 -17.83 6.97
CA SER A 92 -14.01 -17.66 6.90
C SER A 92 -14.39 -16.31 6.30
N GLN A 93 -13.69 -15.24 6.68
CA GLN A 93 -13.91 -13.91 6.12
C GLN A 93 -13.56 -13.84 4.62
N ARG A 94 -12.47 -14.49 4.20
CA ARG A 94 -12.03 -14.51 2.79
C ARG A 94 -12.90 -15.38 1.89
N LEU A 95 -13.60 -16.38 2.45
CA LEU A 95 -14.40 -17.36 1.70
C LEU A 95 -15.38 -16.73 0.72
N TYR A 96 -15.92 -15.54 1.03
CA TYR A 96 -16.89 -14.84 0.19
C TYR A 96 -16.42 -13.44 -0.26
N LYS A 97 -15.26 -12.97 0.19
CA LYS A 97 -14.73 -11.64 -0.17
C LYS A 97 -13.69 -11.68 -1.30
N ASP A 98 -12.80 -12.67 -1.32
CA ASP A 98 -11.59 -12.63 -2.15
C ASP A 98 -11.54 -13.75 -3.21
N THR A 99 -12.59 -14.57 -3.35
CA THR A 99 -12.55 -15.77 -4.20
C THR A 99 -13.85 -16.00 -4.96
N ASP A 100 -13.89 -15.57 -6.22
CA ASP A 100 -15.09 -15.68 -7.07
C ASP A 100 -15.34 -17.14 -7.55
N GLY A 101 -14.28 -17.94 -7.68
CA GLY A 101 -14.35 -19.30 -8.22
C GLY A 101 -14.86 -20.36 -7.21
N SER A 102 -15.79 -21.23 -7.66
CA SER A 102 -16.32 -22.36 -6.85
C SER A 102 -15.23 -23.31 -6.35
N LYS A 103 -14.21 -23.59 -7.18
CA LYS A 103 -13.05 -24.42 -6.85
C LYS A 103 -12.18 -23.81 -5.74
N GLY A 104 -11.97 -22.49 -5.77
CA GLY A 104 -11.23 -21.76 -4.73
C GLY A 104 -11.99 -21.78 -3.40
N ARG A 105 -13.30 -21.49 -3.44
CA ARG A 105 -14.18 -21.57 -2.27
C ARG A 105 -14.23 -22.97 -1.65
N ALA A 106 -14.25 -24.02 -2.46
CA ALA A 106 -14.21 -25.40 -1.99
C ALA A 106 -12.90 -25.75 -1.26
N ARG A 107 -11.74 -25.26 -1.76
CA ARG A 107 -10.44 -25.41 -1.06
C ARG A 107 -10.43 -24.70 0.28
N ILE A 108 -10.94 -23.46 0.34
CA ILE A 108 -11.03 -22.70 1.58
C ILE A 108 -11.93 -23.41 2.60
N ARG A 109 -13.12 -23.88 2.20
CA ARG A 109 -14.02 -24.65 3.08
C ARG A 109 -13.37 -25.93 3.61
N ARG A 110 -12.61 -26.65 2.78
CA ARG A 110 -11.86 -27.83 3.22
C ARG A 110 -10.84 -27.46 4.29
N LYS A 111 -10.06 -26.40 4.05
CA LYS A 111 -9.04 -25.97 5.00
C LYS A 111 -9.62 -25.50 6.34
N ILE A 112 -10.77 -24.82 6.30
CA ILE A 112 -11.51 -24.43 7.51
C ILE A 112 -11.93 -25.67 8.31
N ARG A 113 -12.44 -26.72 7.66
CA ARG A 113 -12.84 -27.96 8.34
C ARG A 113 -11.64 -28.68 8.98
N GLU A 114 -10.53 -28.78 8.25
CA GLU A 114 -9.28 -29.35 8.78
C GLU A 114 -8.82 -28.62 10.05
N GLU A 115 -8.76 -27.29 9.99
CA GLU A 115 -8.30 -26.50 11.13
C GLU A 115 -9.28 -26.48 12.29
N LYS A 116 -10.60 -26.51 12.04
CA LYS A 116 -11.59 -26.71 13.09
C LYS A 116 -11.40 -28.05 13.79
N GLY A 117 -11.13 -29.14 13.06
CA GLY A 117 -10.86 -30.45 13.65
C GLY A 117 -9.62 -30.47 14.53
N ILE A 118 -8.53 -29.84 14.08
CA ILE A 118 -7.31 -29.69 14.88
C ILE A 118 -7.60 -28.84 16.13
N LEU A 119 -8.31 -27.72 15.97
CA LEU A 119 -8.69 -26.84 17.07
C LEU A 119 -9.52 -27.58 18.12
N THR A 120 -10.49 -28.41 17.72
CA THR A 120 -11.28 -29.25 18.63
C THR A 120 -10.37 -30.13 19.49
N SER A 121 -9.43 -30.87 18.87
CA SER A 121 -8.51 -31.74 19.61
C SER A 121 -7.61 -30.99 20.60
N LEU A 122 -7.16 -29.79 20.25
CA LEU A 122 -6.33 -28.97 21.14
C LEU A 122 -7.12 -28.37 22.30
N VAL A 123 -8.36 -27.93 22.06
CA VAL A 123 -9.26 -27.42 23.10
C VAL A 123 -9.61 -28.53 24.09
N GLU A 124 -9.89 -29.75 23.62
CA GLU A 124 -10.11 -30.92 24.49
C GLU A 124 -8.87 -31.26 25.33
N THR A 125 -7.68 -31.15 24.73
CA THR A 125 -6.41 -31.36 25.44
C THR A 125 -6.21 -30.29 26.51
N TYR A 126 -6.51 -29.03 26.19
CA TYR A 126 -6.38 -27.90 27.11
C TYR A 126 -7.33 -28.04 28.31
N ASN A 127 -8.61 -28.32 28.04
CA ASN A 127 -9.63 -28.52 29.08
C ASN A 127 -9.28 -29.68 30.03
N ARG A 128 -8.56 -30.70 29.54
CA ARG A 128 -8.07 -31.82 30.36
C ARG A 128 -6.88 -31.43 31.24
N MET A 129 -5.98 -30.59 30.73
CA MET A 129 -4.80 -30.12 31.46
C MET A 129 -5.13 -29.03 32.48
N VAL A 130 -6.21 -28.26 32.25
CA VAL A 130 -6.63 -27.17 33.14
C VAL A 130 -8.11 -27.35 33.54
N PRO A 131 -8.43 -28.35 34.38
CA PRO A 131 -9.81 -28.69 34.74
C PRO A 131 -10.49 -27.67 35.67
N ASN A 132 -9.72 -26.79 36.31
CA ASN A 132 -10.22 -25.83 37.31
C ASN A 132 -10.69 -24.50 36.70
N THR A 133 -10.71 -24.39 35.36
CA THR A 133 -11.08 -23.19 34.62
C THR A 133 -12.34 -23.45 33.79
N GLU A 134 -13.11 -22.40 33.50
CA GLU A 134 -14.33 -22.49 32.69
C GLU A 134 -14.04 -23.25 31.38
N THR A 135 -14.83 -24.29 31.10
CA THR A 135 -14.57 -25.21 29.99
C THR A 135 -14.68 -24.49 28.66
N LEU A 136 -13.61 -24.50 27.89
CA LEU A 136 -13.58 -23.87 26.57
C LEU A 136 -14.47 -24.63 25.58
N CYS A 137 -15.41 -23.91 24.96
CA CYS A 137 -16.27 -24.42 23.90
C CYS A 137 -15.93 -23.79 22.56
N LEU A 138 -15.92 -24.60 21.50
CA LEU A 138 -15.54 -24.20 20.14
C LEU A 138 -16.46 -23.09 19.57
N GLU A 139 -17.77 -23.18 19.83
CA GLU A 139 -18.76 -22.20 19.34
C GLU A 139 -18.51 -20.82 19.96
N THR A 140 -18.24 -20.79 21.27
CA THR A 140 -17.92 -19.56 22.01
C THR A 140 -16.59 -18.97 21.50
N ILE A 141 -15.53 -19.78 21.42
CA ILE A 141 -14.22 -19.36 20.90
C ILE A 141 -14.30 -18.71 19.51
N LEU A 142 -15.11 -19.29 18.63
CA LEU A 142 -15.24 -18.82 17.25
C LEU A 142 -16.19 -17.64 17.08
N SER A 143 -17.08 -17.36 18.05
CA SER A 143 -17.98 -16.19 18.00
C SER A 143 -17.23 -14.86 18.18
N GLY A 144 -16.08 -14.86 18.87
CA GLY A 144 -15.21 -13.69 19.02
C GLY A 144 -15.53 -12.76 20.19
N GLU A 145 -16.55 -13.10 20.98
CA GLU A 145 -16.93 -12.40 22.21
C GLU A 145 -16.27 -12.98 23.47
N THR A 146 -15.66 -14.16 23.38
CA THR A 146 -15.05 -14.83 24.54
C THR A 146 -13.72 -14.21 24.94
N ALA A 147 -13.62 -13.75 26.18
CA ALA A 147 -12.35 -13.51 26.83
C ALA A 147 -11.68 -14.86 27.12
N TRP A 148 -10.46 -15.06 26.61
CA TRP A 148 -9.75 -16.30 26.83
C TRP A 148 -9.33 -16.41 28.30
N PRO A 149 -9.42 -17.59 28.94
CA PRO A 149 -9.12 -17.71 30.36
C PRO A 149 -7.69 -17.31 30.72
N TRP A 150 -6.72 -17.56 29.83
CA TRP A 150 -5.33 -17.14 29.97
C TRP A 150 -5.05 -15.70 29.53
N GLN A 151 -6.05 -14.97 29.02
CA GLN A 151 -5.96 -13.54 28.71
C GLN A 151 -6.67 -12.66 29.75
N LEU A 152 -7.33 -13.27 30.74
CA LEU A 152 -7.96 -12.55 31.84
C LEU A 152 -6.88 -11.99 32.78
N PRO A 153 -7.01 -10.72 33.21
CA PRO A 153 -6.08 -10.11 34.15
C PRO A 153 -5.99 -10.94 35.43
N HIS A 154 -4.78 -11.26 35.89
CA HIS A 154 -4.56 -11.83 37.22
C HIS A 154 -4.48 -10.72 38.30
N SER A 155 -4.62 -9.43 37.93
CA SER A 155 -4.66 -8.24 38.80
C SER A 155 -5.34 -7.06 38.08
N ASP A 156 -5.47 -5.88 38.73
CA ASP A 156 -6.07 -4.60 38.28
C ASP A 156 -5.55 -4.00 36.94
N SER A 157 -4.86 -4.79 36.12
CA SER A 157 -4.36 -4.40 34.79
C SER A 157 -5.43 -4.54 33.70
N VAL A 158 -5.42 -3.61 32.73
CA VAL A 158 -6.26 -3.68 31.52
C VAL A 158 -6.03 -4.99 30.76
N ASP A 159 -7.12 -5.61 30.31
CA ASP A 159 -7.08 -6.91 29.64
C ASP A 159 -6.25 -6.89 28.36
N LEU A 160 -5.50 -7.98 28.13
CA LEU A 160 -4.61 -8.11 26.97
C LEU A 160 -5.37 -7.96 25.63
N ARG A 161 -6.66 -8.31 25.60
CA ARG A 161 -7.52 -8.15 24.44
C ARG A 161 -7.72 -6.68 24.07
N THR A 162 -7.94 -5.80 25.05
CA THR A 162 -8.05 -4.35 24.82
C THR A 162 -6.72 -3.78 24.37
N LYS A 163 -5.61 -4.17 25.02
CA LYS A 163 -4.25 -3.77 24.59
C LYS A 163 -3.95 -4.20 23.15
N ARG A 164 -4.33 -5.42 22.76
CA ARG A 164 -4.17 -5.93 21.38
C ARG A 164 -5.04 -5.18 20.38
N LYS A 165 -6.27 -4.84 20.73
CA LYS A 165 -7.17 -4.03 19.89
C LYS A 165 -6.57 -2.64 19.65
N ALA A 166 -6.03 -2.01 20.69
CA ALA A 166 -5.32 -0.74 20.59
C ALA A 166 -4.06 -0.85 19.71
N PHE A 167 -3.25 -1.89 19.94
CA PHE A 167 -2.07 -2.21 19.14
C PHE A 167 -2.41 -2.32 17.65
N ASP A 168 -3.45 -3.07 17.28
CA ASP A 168 -3.86 -3.25 15.88
C ASP A 168 -4.24 -1.92 15.20
N ILE A 169 -4.97 -1.03 15.91
CA ILE A 169 -5.34 0.29 15.39
C ILE A 169 -4.10 1.17 15.21
N ILE A 170 -3.24 1.25 16.23
CA ILE A 170 -2.00 2.04 16.19
C ILE A 170 -1.11 1.57 15.05
N MET A 171 -0.97 0.25 14.87
CA MET A 171 -0.16 -0.31 13.78
C MET A 171 -0.76 -0.04 12.41
N SER A 172 -2.09 -0.09 12.28
CA SER A 172 -2.80 0.34 11.07
C SER A 172 -2.52 1.81 10.74
N VAL A 173 -2.61 2.70 11.73
CA VAL A 173 -2.30 4.13 11.57
C VAL A 173 -0.86 4.34 11.11
N ARG A 174 0.13 3.75 11.81
CA ARG A 174 1.56 3.89 11.44
C ARG A 174 1.83 3.39 10.03
N ARG A 175 1.27 2.24 9.65
CA ARG A 175 1.41 1.68 8.30
C ARG A 175 0.81 2.59 7.22
N LEU A 176 -0.35 3.19 7.50
CA LEU A 176 -1.00 4.10 6.56
C LEU A 176 -0.24 5.43 6.43
N GLN A 177 0.35 5.93 7.51
CA GLN A 177 1.25 7.10 7.47
C GLN A 177 2.52 6.82 6.66
N GLU A 178 3.13 5.65 6.82
CA GLU A 178 4.27 5.22 6.01
C GLU A 178 3.91 5.11 4.53
N GLU A 179 2.80 4.44 4.21
CA GLU A 179 2.28 4.33 2.84
C GLU A 179 2.04 5.71 2.21
N GLN A 180 1.52 6.68 2.97
CA GLN A 180 1.33 8.05 2.49
C GLN A 180 2.68 8.70 2.10
N LYS A 181 3.72 8.54 2.93
CA LYS A 181 5.08 9.04 2.65
C LYS A 181 5.68 8.38 1.40
N ILE A 182 5.52 7.06 1.26
CA ILE A 182 5.98 6.30 0.09
C ILE A 182 5.30 6.84 -1.18
N LEU A 183 3.99 7.07 -1.14
CA LEU A 183 3.26 7.58 -2.30
C LEU A 183 3.72 8.97 -2.73
N VAL A 184 3.98 9.87 -1.78
CA VAL A 184 4.54 11.20 -2.10
C VAL A 184 5.93 11.06 -2.74
N ALA A 185 6.76 10.17 -2.22
CA ALA A 185 8.06 9.89 -2.81
C ALA A 185 7.93 9.30 -4.23
N GLU A 186 7.02 8.35 -4.46
CA GLU A 186 6.74 7.78 -5.80
C GLU A 186 6.26 8.86 -6.79
N MET A 187 5.42 9.80 -6.35
CA MET A 187 4.96 10.94 -7.16
C MET A 187 6.12 11.87 -7.53
N ASP A 188 6.99 12.21 -6.58
CA ASP A 188 8.18 13.02 -6.81
C ASP A 188 9.16 12.33 -7.79
N HIS A 189 9.41 11.03 -7.61
CA HIS A 189 10.24 10.26 -8.54
C HIS A 189 9.65 10.23 -9.95
N HIS A 190 8.34 10.03 -10.08
CA HIS A 190 7.67 10.06 -11.38
C HIS A 190 7.79 11.44 -12.04
N TRP A 191 7.59 12.52 -11.28
CA TRP A 191 7.75 13.89 -11.77
C TRP A 191 9.18 14.18 -12.24
N LYS A 192 10.18 13.80 -11.45
CA LYS A 192 11.60 13.90 -11.82
C LYS A 192 11.91 13.14 -13.09
N TYR A 193 11.45 11.89 -13.20
CA TYR A 193 11.62 11.09 -14.41
C TYR A 193 11.04 11.76 -15.66
N LEU A 194 9.81 12.29 -15.55
CA LEU A 194 9.19 13.01 -16.67
C LEU A 194 9.96 14.28 -17.03
N SER A 195 10.50 14.99 -16.05
CA SER A 195 11.26 16.23 -16.24
C SER A 195 12.59 15.96 -16.92
N THR A 196 13.38 15.01 -16.42
CA THR A 196 14.64 14.58 -17.06
C THR A 196 14.40 14.05 -18.49
N ARG A 197 13.29 13.33 -18.71
CA ARG A 197 12.95 12.85 -20.05
C ARG A 197 12.53 13.98 -20.99
N ALA A 198 11.94 15.05 -20.47
CA ALA A 198 11.65 16.25 -21.26
C ALA A 198 12.94 16.99 -21.64
N GLU A 199 13.85 17.18 -20.68
CA GLU A 199 15.16 17.82 -20.88
C GLU A 199 16.00 17.07 -21.92
N THR A 200 16.17 15.76 -21.77
CA THR A 200 16.92 14.94 -22.74
C THR A 200 16.33 14.99 -24.15
N LEU A 201 15.00 15.01 -24.29
CA LEU A 201 14.37 15.18 -25.60
C LEU A 201 14.54 16.60 -26.14
N ARG A 202 14.61 17.62 -25.29
CA ARG A 202 14.90 19.01 -25.69
C ARG A 202 16.33 19.13 -26.20
N GLU A 203 17.31 18.61 -25.45
CA GLU A 203 18.72 18.55 -25.84
C GLU A 203 18.91 17.82 -27.18
N LEU A 204 18.29 16.65 -27.35
CA LEU A 204 18.33 15.92 -28.62
C LEU A 204 17.75 16.76 -29.76
N SER A 205 16.63 17.45 -29.54
CA SER A 205 16.03 18.32 -30.56
C SER A 205 16.96 19.47 -30.95
N CYS A 206 17.62 20.11 -29.98
CA CYS A 206 18.61 21.16 -30.25
C CYS A 206 19.81 20.62 -31.05
N LEU A 207 20.28 19.42 -30.74
CA LEU A 207 21.38 18.76 -31.47
C LEU A 207 21.04 18.45 -32.94
N PHE A 208 19.78 18.18 -33.26
CA PHE A 208 19.33 17.96 -34.65
C PHE A 208 18.97 19.26 -35.38
N ALA A 209 18.72 20.34 -34.64
CA ALA A 209 18.49 21.67 -35.20
C ALA A 209 19.79 22.40 -35.58
N SER A 210 20.93 22.03 -34.98
CA SER A 210 22.23 22.61 -35.36
C SER A 210 22.77 21.98 -36.65
N GLU A 211 23.02 22.81 -37.67
CA GLU A 211 23.56 22.41 -38.97
C GLU A 211 24.88 21.64 -38.88
N THR A 212 25.65 21.86 -37.81
CA THR A 212 26.97 21.26 -37.59
C THR A 212 26.97 19.73 -37.48
N LEU A 213 25.80 19.12 -37.23
CA LEU A 213 25.65 17.68 -36.95
C LEU A 213 24.82 16.91 -38.01
N GLN A 214 24.08 17.62 -38.86
CA GLN A 214 23.30 17.01 -39.95
C GLN A 214 24.19 16.29 -40.97
N SER A 215 25.41 16.79 -41.20
CA SER A 215 26.32 16.28 -42.24
C SER A 215 27.33 15.22 -41.76
N SER A 216 27.61 15.11 -40.46
CA SER A 216 28.80 14.38 -39.98
C SER A 216 28.54 13.11 -39.15
N LEU A 217 27.38 12.93 -38.51
CA LEU A 217 27.21 11.86 -37.51
C LEU A 217 26.17 10.78 -37.83
N CYS A 218 25.15 11.08 -38.66
CA CYS A 218 23.98 10.21 -38.73
C CYS A 218 23.94 9.27 -39.94
N GLY A 219 24.64 9.56 -41.04
CA GLY A 219 24.58 8.75 -42.27
C GLY A 219 23.16 8.56 -42.84
N LEU A 220 22.20 9.36 -42.38
CA LEU A 220 20.80 9.34 -42.80
C LEU A 220 20.61 10.26 -44.00
N SER A 221 19.65 9.93 -44.87
CA SER A 221 19.20 10.87 -45.90
C SER A 221 18.48 12.06 -45.27
N GLU A 222 18.26 13.12 -46.05
CA GLU A 222 17.50 14.29 -45.62
C GLU A 222 16.09 13.91 -45.14
N GLU A 223 15.41 12.99 -45.83
CA GLU A 223 14.11 12.45 -45.41
C GLU A 223 14.21 11.64 -44.11
N GLY A 224 15.31 10.90 -43.94
CA GLY A 224 15.60 10.17 -42.71
C GLY A 224 15.76 11.10 -41.51
N LEU A 225 16.45 12.23 -41.69
CA LEU A 225 16.61 13.28 -40.68
C LEU A 225 15.26 13.94 -40.34
N LYS A 226 14.47 14.33 -41.35
CA LYS A 226 13.12 14.89 -41.18
C LYS A 226 12.20 13.90 -40.43
N GLY A 227 12.26 12.61 -40.78
CA GLY A 227 11.53 11.54 -40.09
C GLY A 227 11.92 11.39 -38.62
N LEU A 228 13.22 11.43 -38.31
CA LEU A 228 13.72 11.37 -36.94
C LEU A 228 13.29 12.60 -36.12
N GLN A 229 13.38 13.80 -36.69
CA GLN A 229 12.93 15.04 -36.05
C GLN A 229 11.42 14.98 -35.73
N SER A 230 10.60 14.49 -36.67
CA SER A 230 9.17 14.26 -36.44
C SER A 230 8.90 13.30 -35.28
N ILE A 231 9.68 12.22 -35.15
CA ILE A 231 9.59 11.28 -34.02
C ILE A 231 9.97 11.95 -32.70
N ILE A 232 11.03 12.77 -32.68
CA ILE A 232 11.46 13.52 -31.49
C ILE A 232 10.37 14.48 -31.05
N HIS A 233 9.83 15.30 -31.96
CA HIS A 233 8.73 16.22 -31.68
C HIS A 233 7.48 15.49 -31.17
N LYS A 234 7.12 14.34 -31.76
CA LYS A 234 6.00 13.51 -31.28
C LYS A 234 6.23 13.01 -29.86
N LYS A 235 7.46 12.59 -29.53
CA LYS A 235 7.81 12.17 -28.17
C LYS A 235 7.77 13.35 -27.19
N GLN A 236 8.29 14.51 -27.57
CA GLN A 236 8.27 15.72 -26.74
C GLN A 236 6.85 16.13 -26.37
N ARG A 237 5.94 16.22 -27.35
CA ARG A 237 4.51 16.51 -27.11
C ARG A 237 3.91 15.53 -26.11
N LYS A 238 4.14 14.23 -26.32
CA LYS A 238 3.67 13.20 -25.39
C LYS A 238 4.23 13.37 -23.97
N ILE A 239 5.50 13.72 -23.79
CA ILE A 239 6.05 13.99 -22.45
C ILE A 239 5.42 15.23 -21.83
N ARG A 240 5.22 16.29 -22.61
CA ARG A 240 4.57 17.52 -22.17
C ARG A 240 3.15 17.23 -21.65
N ASP A 241 2.34 16.53 -22.44
CA ASP A 241 0.98 16.15 -22.07
C ASP A 241 0.97 15.33 -20.76
N MET A 242 1.90 14.39 -20.63
CA MET A 242 2.03 13.56 -19.43
C MET A 242 2.50 14.36 -18.21
N ARG A 243 3.35 15.37 -18.39
CA ARG A 243 3.75 16.28 -17.30
C ARG A 243 2.57 17.13 -16.85
N VAL A 244 1.82 17.72 -17.77
CA VAL A 244 0.60 18.50 -17.44
C VAL A 244 -0.39 17.62 -16.68
N GLN A 245 -0.71 16.44 -17.21
CA GLN A 245 -1.60 15.49 -16.55
C GLN A 245 -1.11 15.09 -15.15
N ALA A 246 0.19 14.79 -14.99
CA ALA A 246 0.76 14.40 -13.71
C ALA A 246 0.69 15.56 -12.70
N ARG A 247 1.02 16.78 -13.13
CA ARG A 247 0.93 18.01 -12.33
C ARG A 247 -0.51 18.20 -11.82
N ASP A 248 -1.49 18.13 -12.71
CA ASP A 248 -2.91 18.30 -12.35
C ASP A 248 -3.36 17.22 -11.34
N CYS A 249 -3.02 15.96 -11.62
CA CYS A 249 -3.35 14.83 -10.74
C CYS A 249 -2.72 14.96 -9.35
N TYR A 250 -1.49 15.49 -9.25
CA TYR A 250 -0.77 15.62 -7.98
C TYR A 250 -1.19 16.86 -7.21
N LEU A 251 -1.36 18.00 -7.88
CA LEU A 251 -1.88 19.22 -7.24
C LEU A 251 -3.26 18.99 -6.64
N GLN A 252 -4.12 18.21 -7.29
CA GLN A 252 -5.46 17.89 -6.76
C GLN A 252 -5.42 17.21 -5.38
N VAL A 253 -4.39 16.42 -5.08
CA VAL A 253 -4.33 15.63 -3.84
C VAL A 253 -3.31 16.13 -2.83
N LEU A 254 -2.32 16.90 -3.28
CA LEU A 254 -1.26 17.45 -2.42
C LEU A 254 -1.48 18.93 -2.06
N SER A 255 -2.52 19.60 -2.57
CA SER A 255 -2.84 21.01 -2.26
C SER A 255 -3.07 21.32 -0.78
N GLY A 256 -3.17 20.29 0.09
CA GLY A 256 -3.18 20.42 1.55
C GLY A 256 -2.04 19.68 2.27
N ALA A 257 -1.00 19.24 1.56
CA ALA A 257 0.14 18.53 2.14
C ALA A 257 1.35 19.47 2.28
N GLU A 258 1.99 19.46 3.46
CA GLU A 258 3.11 20.35 3.83
C GLU A 258 4.39 20.18 2.97
N ASN A 259 4.46 19.16 2.09
CA ASN A 259 5.65 18.78 1.32
C ASN A 259 5.45 18.87 -0.21
N THR A 260 5.01 20.02 -0.72
CA THR A 260 4.76 20.26 -2.18
C THR A 260 5.89 21.00 -2.91
N ASN A 261 7.09 21.03 -2.34
CA ASN A 261 8.21 21.82 -2.89
C ASN A 261 8.63 21.44 -4.34
N PHE A 262 8.31 20.24 -4.83
CA PHE A 262 8.67 19.82 -6.21
C PHE A 262 7.69 20.30 -7.29
N LEU A 263 6.46 20.68 -6.93
CA LEU A 263 5.45 21.23 -7.85
C LEU A 263 5.59 22.75 -8.04
N ASN A 264 6.27 23.42 -7.12
CA ASN A 264 6.49 24.88 -7.12
C ASN A 264 7.69 25.33 -7.96
N LYS A 265 8.43 24.42 -8.60
CA LYS A 265 9.39 24.84 -9.63
C LYS A 265 8.61 25.23 -10.88
N PRO A 266 8.61 26.51 -11.28
CA PRO A 266 8.09 26.87 -12.59
C PRO A 266 8.93 26.09 -13.59
N SER A 267 8.29 25.23 -14.39
CA SER A 267 8.95 24.75 -15.61
C SER A 267 9.19 26.01 -16.42
N ALA A 268 10.46 26.34 -16.70
CA ALA A 268 10.83 27.49 -17.53
C ALA A 268 10.24 27.44 -18.97
N ASP A 269 9.48 26.38 -19.28
CA ASP A 269 8.81 26.10 -20.54
C ASP A 269 7.28 26.34 -20.50
N ASP A 270 6.68 26.80 -19.40
CA ASP A 270 5.24 27.14 -19.40
C ASP A 270 4.93 28.40 -20.25
N TYR A 271 5.96 29.07 -20.80
CA TYR A 271 5.85 30.21 -21.70
C TYR A 271 6.93 30.22 -22.80
N ASP A 272 7.09 29.14 -23.56
CA ASP A 272 7.84 29.24 -24.82
C ASP A 272 6.94 29.00 -26.02
N SER A 273 6.55 30.15 -26.59
CA SER A 273 5.98 30.49 -27.88
C SER A 273 5.49 29.35 -28.77
N ASP A 274 4.24 29.49 -29.22
CA ASP A 274 3.78 29.00 -30.52
C ASP A 274 4.88 29.23 -31.56
N PHE A 275 5.55 28.16 -31.98
CA PHE A 275 6.05 28.08 -33.34
C PHE A 275 4.91 27.51 -34.15
N GLU A 276 4.00 28.39 -34.56
CA GLU A 276 3.22 28.18 -35.77
C GLU A 276 4.24 27.99 -36.91
N ILE A 277 4.47 26.73 -37.30
CA ILE A 277 4.93 26.46 -38.65
C ILE A 277 3.73 26.81 -39.51
N SER A 278 3.79 28.01 -40.10
CA SER A 278 2.92 28.39 -41.20
C SER A 278 3.06 27.34 -42.29
N ASP A 279 1.99 26.59 -42.54
CA ASP A 279 1.78 25.83 -43.78
C ASP A 279 1.60 26.85 -44.91
N ASP A 280 2.69 27.47 -45.34
CA ASP A 280 2.77 28.20 -46.60
C ASP A 280 4.14 27.89 -47.22
N GLU A 281 4.20 26.80 -47.97
CA GLU A 281 4.56 26.82 -49.39
C GLU A 281 4.55 25.39 -49.96
N LEU A 282 3.87 25.25 -51.10
CA LEU A 282 3.80 24.08 -51.98
C LEU A 282 5.15 23.72 -52.58
#